data_AF-A0A7V0MB07-F1
#
_entry.id   AF-A0A7V0MB07-F1
#
_cell.length_a   1.000
_cell.length_b   1.000
_cell.length_c   1.000
_cell.angle_alpha   90.00
_cell.angle_beta   90.00
_cell.angle_gamma   90.00
#
_symmetry.space_group_name_H-M   'P 1'
#
loop_
_entity.id
_entity.type
_entity.pdbx_description
1 polymer ?
#
loop_
_entity_poly.entity_id
_entity_poly.type
_entity_poly.pdbx_seq_one_letter_code
_entity_poly.pdbx_strand_id
1 'polypeptide(L)' 'MEALTPRSVIKEAFKAKLIQEGKEWIDMLEDRNKTSHKYDEKEAQRIYEKIKDNHLRLLENLKQKIQSLLKDL' A
#
# COMPACT_ATOMS: atom_id res chain seq x y z
N MET A 1 -2.24 16.28 -13.89
CA MET A 1 -1.22 16.59 -12.87
C MET A 1 -0.43 15.32 -12.65
N GLU A 2 0.88 15.34 -12.86
CA GLU A 2 1.74 14.20 -12.56
C GLU A 2 1.75 13.92 -11.05
N ALA A 3 1.80 12.65 -10.66
CA ALA A 3 1.91 12.24 -9.28
C ALA A 3 3.38 12.34 -8.83
N LEU A 4 3.73 13.42 -8.12
CA LEU A 4 5.12 13.76 -7.74
C LEU A 4 5.56 13.17 -6.38
N THR A 5 4.65 12.54 -5.64
CA THR A 5 4.92 11.94 -4.32
C THR A 5 4.28 10.55 -4.19
N PRO A 6 4.81 9.64 -3.35
CA PRO A 6 4.18 8.34 -3.10
C PRO A 6 2.70 8.46 -2.68
N ARG A 7 2.39 9.47 -1.85
CA ARG A 7 1.01 9.75 -1.42
C ARG A 7 0.10 10.14 -2.58
N SER A 8 0.58 10.99 -3.50
CA SER A 8 -0.20 11.36 -4.70
C SER A 8 -0.38 10.18 -5.65
N VAL A 9 0.65 9.32 -5.81
CA VAL A 9 0.56 8.13 -6.67
C VAL A 9 -0.55 7.20 -6.16
N ILE A 10 -0.58 6.93 -4.85
CA ILE A 10 -1.63 6.10 -4.23
C ILE A 10 -3.03 6.71 -4.44
N LYS A 11 -3.17 8.02 -4.28
CA LYS A 11 -4.45 8.70 -4.50
C LYS A 11 -4.93 8.58 -5.95
N GLU A 12 -4.05 8.77 -6.92
CA GLU A 12 -4.41 8.66 -8.33
C GLU A 12 -4.71 7.20 -8.72
N ALA A 13 -3.93 6.23 -8.22
CA ALA A 13 -4.19 4.80 -8.45
C ALA A 13 -5.56 4.37 -7.87
N PHE A 14 -5.95 4.90 -6.71
CA PHE A 14 -7.26 4.67 -6.14
C PHE A 14 -8.37 5.30 -6.97
N LYS A 15 -8.22 6.56 -7.42
CA LYS A 15 -9.18 7.23 -8.32
C LYS A 15 -9.36 6.46 -9.64
N ALA A 16 -8.27 5.91 -10.18
CA ALA A 16 -8.26 5.10 -11.38
C ALA A 16 -8.83 3.69 -11.18
N LYS A 17 -9.25 3.31 -9.95
CA LYS A 17 -9.72 1.97 -9.57
C LYS A 17 -8.69 0.86 -9.86
N LEU A 18 -7.41 1.23 -9.93
CA LEU A 18 -6.30 0.26 -10.07
C LEU A 18 -6.05 -0.44 -8.73
N ILE A 19 -6.20 0.30 -7.62
CA ILE A 19 -6.21 -0.24 -6.26
C ILE A 19 -7.55 0.06 -5.58
N GLN A 20 -7.90 -0.77 -4.62
CA GLN A 20 -9.03 -0.56 -3.71
C GLN A 20 -8.51 -0.11 -2.34
N GLU A 21 -9.41 0.29 -1.44
CA GLU A 21 -9.08 0.54 -0.03
C GLU A 21 -7.95 1.60 0.15
N GLY A 22 -8.02 2.72 -0.57
CA GLY A 22 -6.92 3.68 -0.65
C GLY A 22 -6.43 4.24 0.70
N LYS A 23 -7.27 4.26 1.75
CA LYS A 23 -6.83 4.63 3.11
C LYS A 23 -5.82 3.65 3.70
N GLU A 24 -6.02 2.36 3.46
CA GLU A 24 -5.14 1.29 3.96
C GLU A 24 -3.78 1.33 3.26
N TRP A 25 -3.74 1.68 1.98
CA TRP A 25 -2.49 1.96 1.27
C TRP A 25 -1.73 3.16 1.83
N ILE A 26 -2.45 4.21 2.24
CA ILE A 26 -1.83 5.35 2.91
C ILE A 26 -1.29 4.95 4.28
N ASP A 27 -2.00 4.13 5.05
CA ASP A 27 -1.51 3.60 6.33
C ASP A 27 -0.24 2.76 6.13
N MET A 28 -0.20 1.88 5.12
CA MET A 28 0.99 1.12 4.73
C MET A 28 2.18 2.03 4.39
N LEU A 29 1.94 3.15 3.68
CA LEU A 29 2.98 4.12 3.37
C LEU A 29 3.54 4.77 4.64
N GLU A 30 2.69 5.13 5.60
CA GLU A 30 3.13 5.68 6.89
C GLU A 30 3.92 4.66 7.71
N ASP A 31 3.45 3.41 7.78
CA ASP A 31 4.16 2.33 8.48
C ASP A 31 5.55 2.09 7.86
N ARG A 32 5.67 2.09 6.53
CA ARG A 32 6.97 2.04 5.83
C ARG A 32 7.89 3.19 6.22
N ASN A 33 7.36 4.41 6.37
CA ASN A 33 8.18 5.55 6.79
C ASN A 33 8.69 5.39 8.21
N LYS A 34 7.90 4.78 9.11
CA LYS A 34 8.28 4.55 10.51
C LYS A 34 9.38 3.49 10.67
N THR A 35 9.39 2.43 9.85
CA THR A 35 10.43 1.39 9.92
C THR A 35 11.84 1.91 9.65
N SER A 36 11.97 3.06 8.98
CA SER A 36 13.27 3.66 8.64
C SER A 36 13.81 4.61 9.72
N HIS A 37 13.00 4.98 10.72
CA HIS A 37 13.32 6.12 11.59
C HIS A 37 13.12 5.90 13.10
N LYS A 38 12.50 4.80 13.56
CA LYS A 38 12.25 4.58 15.00
C LYS A 38 12.46 3.13 15.43
N TYR A 39 13.45 2.90 16.31
CA TYR A 39 13.65 1.66 17.06
C TYR A 39 12.69 1.57 18.27
N ASP A 40 11.39 1.62 18.01
CA ASP A 40 10.37 1.29 19.00
C ASP A 40 9.86 -0.12 18.70
N GLU A 41 10.29 -1.10 19.49
CA GLU A 41 9.91 -2.50 19.33
C GLU A 41 8.39 -2.71 19.37
N LYS A 42 7.65 -1.90 20.15
CA LYS A 42 6.19 -1.98 20.19
C LYS A 42 5.58 -1.49 18.88
N GLU A 43 6.14 -0.45 18.28
CA GLU A 43 5.71 0.01 16.96
C GLU A 43 6.09 -1.00 15.88
N ALA A 44 7.28 -1.59 15.95
CA ALA A 44 7.71 -2.66 15.04
C ALA A 44 6.75 -3.86 15.10
N GLN A 45 6.34 -4.29 16.30
CA GLN A 45 5.36 -5.36 16.47
C GLN A 45 4.00 -4.99 15.88
N ARG A 46 3.52 -3.75 16.11
CA ARG A 46 2.25 -3.28 15.52
C ARG A 46 2.30 -3.28 13.99
N ILE A 47 3.40 -2.81 13.40
CA ILE A 47 3.59 -2.82 11.94
C ILE A 47 3.65 -4.26 11.43
N TYR A 48 4.33 -5.17 12.15
CA TYR A 48 4.39 -6.58 11.79
C TYR A 48 3.01 -7.23 11.72
N GLU A 49 2.14 -7.03 12.71
CA GLU A 49 0.77 -7.57 12.64
C GLU A 49 -0.03 -6.96 11.50
N LYS A 50 0.06 -5.63 11.27
CA LYS A 50 -0.57 -4.99 10.11
C LYS A 50 -0.09 -5.56 8.78
N ILE A 51 1.19 -5.92 8.67
CA ILE A 51 1.74 -6.54 7.46
C ILE A 51 1.03 -7.87 7.17
N LYS A 52 0.92 -8.72 8.18
CA LYS A 52 0.27 -10.04 8.06
C LYS A 52 -1.21 -9.93 7.79
N ASP A 53 -1.90 -9.03 8.50
CA ASP A 53 -3.35 -8.99 8.51
C ASP A 53 -3.92 -8.17 7.34
N ASN A 54 -3.18 -7.16 6.86
CA ASN A 54 -3.70 -6.20 5.89
C ASN A 54 -2.76 -5.93 4.71
N HIS A 55 -1.50 -5.56 4.96
CA HIS A 55 -0.64 -5.04 3.89
C HIS A 55 -0.33 -6.09 2.82
N LEU A 56 -0.14 -7.36 3.23
CA LEU A 56 0.06 -8.47 2.30
C LEU A 56 -1.16 -8.67 1.38
N ARG A 57 -2.37 -8.69 1.95
CA ARG A 57 -3.63 -8.83 1.21
C ARG A 57 -3.80 -7.72 0.17
N LEU A 58 -3.46 -6.47 0.51
CA LEU A 58 -3.55 -5.35 -0.43
C LEU A 58 -2.60 -5.53 -1.62
N LEU A 59 -1.36 -5.96 -1.37
CA LEU A 59 -0.37 -6.24 -2.41
C LEU A 59 -0.78 -7.41 -3.31
N GLU A 60 -1.34 -8.47 -2.74
CA GLU A 60 -1.87 -9.62 -3.48
C GLU A 60 -3.04 -9.22 -4.38
N ASN A 61 -3.97 -8.40 -3.87
CA ASN A 61 -5.08 -7.87 -4.66
C ASN A 61 -4.59 -7.02 -5.84
N LEU A 62 -3.59 -6.16 -5.63
CA LEU A 62 -2.98 -5.37 -6.70
C LEU A 62 -2.30 -6.29 -7.74
N LYS A 63 -1.54 -7.29 -7.29
CA LYS A 63 -0.91 -8.28 -8.18
C LYS A 63 -1.96 -8.96 -9.05
N GLN A 64 -3.04 -9.46 -8.46
CA GLN A 64 -4.14 -10.10 -9.21
C GLN A 64 -4.77 -9.14 -10.22
N LYS A 65 -5.02 -7.89 -9.81
CA LYS A 65 -5.59 -6.85 -10.69
C LYS A 65 -4.68 -6.58 -11.90
N ILE A 66 -3.38 -6.40 -11.69
CA ILE A 66 -2.42 -6.19 -12.77
C ILE A 66 -2.35 -7.43 -13.68
N GLN A 67 -2.31 -8.63 -13.12
CA GLN A 67 -2.29 -9.87 -13.90
C GLN A 67 -3.54 -10.04 -14.78
N SER A 68 -4.71 -9.62 -14.30
CA SER A 68 -5.93 -9.60 -15.12
C SER A 68 -5.79 -8.63 -16.28
N LEU A 69 -5.37 -7.38 -16.03
CA LEU A 69 -5.21 -6.37 -17.07
C LEU A 69 -4.20 -6.79 -18.15
N LEU A 70 -3.14 -7.49 -17.76
CA LEU A 70 -2.13 -8.02 -18.70
C LEU A 70 -2.64 -9.18 -19.57
N LYS A 71 -3.66 -9.92 -19.12
CA LYS A 71 -4.31 -10.98 -19.91
C LYS A 71 -5.31 -10.43 -20.92
N ASP A 72 -5.84 -9.25 -20.66
CA ASP A 72 -6.83 -8.56 -21.49
C ASP A 72 -6.18 -7.70 -22.60
N LEU A 73 -4.85 -7.67 -22.65
CA LEU A 73 -4.00 -7.04 -23.68
C LEU A 73 -3.62 -8.06 -24.76
#